data_AF-A0ABD1AG33-F1
#
_entry.id   AF-A0ABD1AG33-F1
#
_cell.length_a   1.000
_cell.length_b   1.000
_cell.length_c   1.000
_cell.angle_alpha   90.00
_cell.angle_beta   90.00
_cell.angle_gamma   90.00
#
_symmetry.space_group_name_H-M   'P 1'
#
loop_
_entity.id
_entity.type
_entity.pdbx_description
1 polymer ?
#
loop_
_entity_poly.entity_id
_entity_poly.type
_entity_poly.pdbx_seq_one_letter_code
_entity_poly.pdbx_strand_id
1 'polypeptide(L)'
;MQYVSTASFLLTVYSDHLRKSNTDLECHEGTVTPEEMLEFAKSQIDYILGSNPMETSYLVGYGPKYPIRVHHRGASIASYKEHKGFIGCTQGYDNWFGRSEPNPSVLVGALVGGPDHRDEFVDRRDNYVQTEACTYNTAPLVGVFARLIELEQQKLEEEDVSLVATYKR
;
A
#
# COMPACT_ATOMS: atom_id res chain seq x y z
N MET A 1 5.52 4.04 -6.49
CA MET A 1 4.73 2.92 -5.91
C MET A 1 3.81 2.23 -6.88
N GLN A 2 3.29 2.88 -7.94
CA GLN A 2 2.52 2.21 -9.00
C GLN A 2 3.15 0.88 -9.49
N TYR A 3 4.45 0.93 -9.84
CA TYR A 3 5.15 -0.26 -10.33
C TYR A 3 5.33 -1.32 -9.25
N VAL A 4 5.70 -0.91 -8.03
CA VAL A 4 5.90 -1.81 -6.90
C VAL A 4 4.62 -2.57 -6.58
N SER A 5 3.47 -1.89 -6.43
CA SER A 5 2.21 -2.56 -6.12
C SER A 5 1.77 -3.55 -7.22
N THR A 6 1.97 -3.18 -8.48
CA THR A 6 1.62 -4.04 -9.63
C THR A 6 2.55 -5.26 -9.71
N ALA A 7 3.85 -5.07 -9.52
CA ALA A 7 4.83 -6.15 -9.51
C ALA A 7 4.60 -7.10 -8.33
N SER A 8 4.37 -6.58 -7.12
CA SER A 8 4.01 -7.38 -5.94
C SER A 8 2.77 -8.23 -6.18
N PHE A 9 1.74 -7.68 -6.86
CA PHE A 9 0.55 -8.45 -7.23
C PHE A 9 0.87 -9.60 -8.18
N LEU A 10 1.63 -9.33 -9.24
CA LEU A 10 2.03 -10.37 -10.20
C LEU A 10 2.88 -11.45 -9.55
N LEU A 11 3.85 -11.08 -8.73
CA LEU A 11 4.71 -12.02 -8.00
C LEU A 11 3.89 -12.88 -7.04
N THR A 12 2.94 -12.29 -6.31
CA THR A 12 2.05 -13.03 -5.41
C THR A 12 1.20 -14.06 -6.16
N VAL A 13 0.62 -13.68 -7.30
CA VAL A 13 -0.17 -14.60 -8.12
C VAL A 13 0.71 -15.69 -8.75
N TYR A 14 1.91 -15.33 -9.20
CA TYR A 14 2.80 -16.26 -9.86
C TYR A 14 3.43 -17.26 -8.87
N SER A 15 3.73 -16.84 -7.63
CA SER A 15 4.15 -17.78 -6.57
C SER A 15 3.06 -18.82 -6.30
N ASP A 16 1.78 -18.43 -6.27
CA ASP A 16 0.69 -19.39 -6.12
C ASP A 16 0.57 -20.34 -7.31
N HIS A 17 0.84 -19.87 -8.52
CA HIS A 17 0.87 -20.70 -9.72
C HIS A 17 1.99 -21.75 -9.64
N LEU A 18 3.21 -21.33 -9.34
CA LEU A 18 4.39 -22.21 -9.20
C LEU A 18 4.18 -23.27 -8.12
N ARG A 19 3.63 -22.88 -6.96
CA ARG A 19 3.29 -23.81 -5.88
C ARG A 19 2.23 -24.84 -6.30
N LYS A 20 1.21 -24.42 -7.06
CA LYS A 20 0.18 -25.33 -7.58
C LYS A 20 0.70 -26.27 -8.67
N SER A 21 1.67 -25.83 -9.47
CA SER A 21 2.32 -26.68 -10.48
C SER A 21 3.45 -27.53 -9.93
N ASN A 22 3.82 -27.35 -8.65
CA ASN A 22 4.97 -28.00 -8.02
C ASN A 22 6.25 -27.80 -8.84
N THR A 23 6.52 -26.55 -9.21
CA THR A 23 7.64 -26.15 -10.07
C THR A 23 8.28 -24.89 -9.52
N ASP A 24 9.61 -24.79 -9.61
CA ASP A 24 10.34 -23.57 -9.28
C ASP A 24 10.61 -22.73 -10.55
N LEU A 25 10.89 -21.44 -10.38
CA LEU A 25 11.26 -20.57 -11.49
C LEU A 25 12.77 -20.68 -11.77
N GLU A 26 13.13 -21.23 -12.91
CA GLU A 26 14.52 -21.29 -13.37
C GLU A 26 14.92 -19.99 -14.07
N CYS A 27 15.89 -19.26 -13.51
CA CYS A 27 16.51 -18.08 -14.09
C CYS A 27 17.98 -18.36 -14.48
N HIS A 28 18.56 -17.50 -15.31
CA HIS A 28 19.99 -17.62 -15.69
C HIS A 28 20.94 -17.60 -14.48
N GLU A 29 20.60 -16.82 -13.46
CA GLU A 29 21.42 -16.60 -12.26
C GLU A 29 21.07 -17.55 -11.10
N GLY A 30 20.05 -18.41 -11.26
CA GLY A 30 19.64 -19.35 -10.22
C GLY A 30 18.16 -19.69 -10.26
N THR A 31 17.75 -20.56 -9.35
CA THR A 31 16.37 -21.01 -9.18
C THR A 31 15.69 -20.17 -8.10
N VAL A 32 14.44 -19.80 -8.31
CA VAL A 32 13.60 -19.06 -7.34
C VAL A 32 12.40 -19.90 -6.98
N THR A 33 12.27 -20.23 -5.70
CA THR A 33 11.13 -20.99 -5.16
C THR A 33 9.86 -20.12 -5.05
N PRO A 34 8.66 -20.74 -5.02
CA PRO A 34 7.43 -20.03 -4.72
C PRO A 34 7.49 -19.20 -3.43
N GLU A 35 8.12 -19.75 -2.39
CA GLU A 35 8.24 -19.14 -1.07
C GLU A 35 9.13 -17.89 -1.11
N GLU A 36 10.30 -17.96 -1.75
CA GLU A 36 11.19 -16.80 -1.93
C GLU A 36 10.52 -15.69 -2.73
N MET A 37 9.77 -16.05 -3.78
CA MET A 37 9.03 -15.07 -4.59
C MET A 37 7.95 -14.35 -3.77
N LEU A 38 7.20 -15.09 -2.96
CA LEU A 38 6.17 -14.54 -2.11
C LEU A 38 6.77 -13.69 -0.98
N GLU A 39 7.89 -14.11 -0.38
CA GLU A 39 8.60 -13.35 0.64
C GLU A 39 9.13 -12.02 0.07
N PHE A 40 9.67 -12.04 -1.14
CA PHE A 40 10.06 -10.82 -1.82
C PHE A 40 8.86 -9.90 -2.07
N ALA A 41 7.74 -10.42 -2.57
CA ALA A 41 6.51 -9.65 -2.74
C ALA A 41 6.04 -9.02 -1.42
N LYS A 42 6.08 -9.79 -0.32
CA LYS A 42 5.74 -9.32 1.03
C LYS A 42 6.68 -8.22 1.49
N SER A 43 8.00 -8.31 1.26
CA SER A 43 8.95 -7.26 1.63
C SER A 43 8.60 -5.89 1.01
N GLN A 44 8.07 -5.90 -0.21
CA GLN A 44 7.63 -4.68 -0.89
C GLN A 44 6.35 -4.11 -0.27
N ILE A 45 5.46 -4.98 0.20
CA ILE A 45 4.27 -4.57 0.96
C ILE A 45 4.67 -4.00 2.32
N ASP A 46 5.56 -4.66 3.04
CA ASP A 46 6.07 -4.18 4.32
C ASP A 46 6.74 -2.81 4.16
N TYR A 47 7.49 -2.60 3.07
CA TYR A 47 8.04 -1.29 2.70
C TYR A 47 6.94 -0.25 2.48
N ILE A 48 5.89 -0.57 1.70
CA ILE A 48 4.72 0.31 1.49
C ILE A 48 4.05 0.68 2.81
N LEU A 49 3.97 -0.25 3.75
CA LEU A 49 3.27 -0.09 5.03
C LEU A 49 4.12 0.56 6.13
N GLY A 50 5.40 0.85 5.87
CA GLY A 50 6.24 1.65 6.77
C GLY A 50 7.60 1.06 7.11
N SER A 51 7.93 -0.15 6.63
CA SER A 51 9.27 -0.75 6.78
C SER A 51 10.25 -0.16 5.77
N ASN A 52 10.48 1.15 5.89
CA ASN A 52 11.33 1.94 5.01
C ASN A 52 12.13 2.97 5.84
N PRO A 53 13.21 3.58 5.29
CA PRO A 53 14.07 4.51 6.03
C PRO A 53 13.35 5.72 6.64
N MET A 54 12.19 6.09 6.07
CA MET A 54 11.37 7.20 6.54
C MET A 54 10.37 6.81 7.63
N GLU A 55 10.26 5.53 7.97
CA GLU A 55 9.27 4.93 8.88
C GLU A 55 7.84 5.42 8.59
N THR A 56 7.52 5.57 7.29
CA THR A 56 6.27 6.19 6.84
C THR A 56 5.48 5.21 5.98
N SER A 57 4.24 4.96 6.35
CA SER A 57 3.30 4.23 5.48
C SER A 57 2.95 5.10 4.28
N TYR A 58 3.15 4.56 3.08
CA TYR A 58 2.67 5.17 1.83
C TYR A 58 1.21 4.81 1.52
N LEU A 59 0.58 3.98 2.37
CA LEU A 59 -0.86 3.72 2.36
C LEU A 59 -1.54 4.68 3.36
N VAL A 60 -2.29 5.65 2.81
CA VAL A 60 -2.89 6.75 3.59
C VAL A 60 -3.86 6.19 4.64
N GLY A 61 -3.74 6.67 5.88
CA GLY A 61 -4.59 6.25 6.99
C GLY A 61 -4.19 4.91 7.64
N TYR A 62 -3.10 4.28 7.19
CA TYR A 62 -2.54 3.08 7.80
C TYR A 62 -1.24 3.40 8.54
N GLY A 63 -1.02 2.75 9.69
CA GLY A 63 0.18 2.92 10.50
C GLY A 63 0.24 4.24 11.28
N PRO A 64 1.30 4.42 12.10
CA PRO A 64 1.44 5.59 12.98
C PRO A 64 1.80 6.89 12.23
N LYS A 65 2.37 6.79 11.02
CA LYS A 65 2.83 7.91 10.21
C LYS A 65 2.51 7.65 8.74
N TYR A 66 1.79 8.57 8.10
CA TYR A 66 1.39 8.49 6.69
C TYR A 66 1.24 9.90 6.08
N PRO A 67 1.23 10.05 4.74
CA PRO A 67 1.02 11.33 4.06
C PRO A 67 -0.35 11.94 4.39
N ILE A 68 -0.36 13.20 4.81
CA ILE A 68 -1.56 13.96 5.16
C ILE A 68 -1.85 15.09 4.16
N ARG A 69 -0.96 15.34 3.19
CA ARG A 69 -1.11 16.34 2.13
C ARG A 69 -1.05 15.70 0.75
N VAL A 70 -1.84 14.64 0.56
CA VAL A 70 -2.05 13.91 -0.69
C VAL A 70 -2.54 14.85 -1.80
N HIS A 71 -1.99 14.73 -3.01
CA HIS A 71 -2.52 15.40 -4.21
C HIS A 71 -3.85 14.75 -4.61
N HIS A 72 -4.94 15.17 -3.98
CA HIS A 72 -6.28 14.69 -4.32
C HIS A 72 -7.32 15.77 -4.03
N ARG A 73 -8.00 16.27 -5.08
CA ARG A 73 -8.91 17.43 -4.97
C ARG A 73 -10.00 17.22 -3.92
N GLY A 74 -10.69 16.08 -3.98
CA GLY A 74 -11.76 15.75 -3.03
C GLY A 74 -11.29 15.51 -1.60
N ALA A 75 -9.99 15.28 -1.38
CA ALA A 75 -9.41 15.17 -0.04
C ALA A 75 -9.00 16.54 0.51
N SER A 76 -8.47 17.39 -0.38
CA SER A 76 -7.84 18.67 -0.06
C SER A 76 -8.79 19.85 0.15
N ILE A 77 -10.01 19.76 -0.37
CA ILE A 77 -11.05 20.78 -0.25
C ILE A 77 -12.02 20.35 0.83
N ALA A 78 -12.46 21.28 1.69
CA ALA A 78 -13.46 20.96 2.72
C ALA A 78 -14.70 20.31 2.13
N SER A 79 -15.19 19.30 2.84
CA SER A 79 -16.39 18.58 2.43
C SER A 79 -17.62 19.49 2.51
N TYR A 80 -18.67 19.14 1.76
CA TYR A 80 -19.96 19.83 1.86
C TYR A 80 -20.60 19.72 3.27
N LYS A 81 -20.16 18.75 4.09
CA LYS A 81 -20.60 18.64 5.48
C LYS A 81 -20.07 19.81 6.32
N GLU A 82 -18.83 20.23 6.06
CA GLU A 82 -18.13 21.28 6.80
C GLU A 82 -18.37 22.67 6.20
N HIS A 83 -18.38 22.79 4.88
CA HIS A 83 -18.58 24.05 4.18
C HIS A 83 -19.73 23.93 3.16
N LYS A 84 -20.85 24.59 3.44
CA LYS A 84 -22.06 24.54 2.59
C LYS A 84 -21.98 25.40 1.33
N GLY A 85 -21.05 26.36 1.28
CA GLY A 85 -20.86 27.18 0.10
C GLY A 85 -20.24 26.40 -1.05
N PHE A 86 -20.66 26.68 -2.28
CA PHE A 86 -20.03 26.14 -3.48
C PHE A 86 -18.58 26.64 -3.57
N ILE A 87 -17.64 25.71 -3.76
CA ILE A 87 -16.23 26.02 -3.96
C ILE A 87 -15.94 25.76 -5.44
N GLY A 88 -15.78 26.84 -6.21
CA GLY A 88 -15.43 26.75 -7.62
C GLY A 88 -14.00 26.27 -7.85
N CYS A 89 -13.65 25.88 -9.08
CA CYS A 89 -12.31 25.36 -9.42
C CYS A 89 -11.18 26.33 -9.04
N THR A 90 -11.28 27.60 -9.45
CA THR A 90 -10.29 28.64 -9.14
C THR A 90 -10.21 28.88 -7.64
N GLN A 91 -11.35 28.95 -6.96
CA GLN A 91 -11.40 29.10 -5.50
C GLN A 91 -10.78 27.91 -4.77
N GLY A 92 -10.96 26.69 -5.29
CA GLY A 92 -10.31 25.46 -4.82
C GLY A 92 -8.79 25.55 -4.93
N TYR A 93 -8.29 26.02 -6.06
CA TYR A 93 -6.86 26.23 -6.27
C TYR A 93 -6.30 27.30 -5.34
N ASP A 94 -6.88 28.51 -5.36
CA ASP A 94 -6.38 29.67 -4.63
C ASP A 94 -6.44 29.48 -3.11
N ASN A 95 -7.54 28.91 -2.60
CA ASN A 95 -7.77 28.84 -1.17
C ASN A 95 -7.42 27.50 -0.55
N TRP A 96 -7.38 26.40 -1.30
CA TRP A 96 -7.17 25.07 -0.74
C TRP A 96 -5.85 24.47 -1.18
N PHE A 97 -5.57 24.37 -2.48
CA PHE A 97 -4.42 23.61 -3.00
C PHE A 97 -3.08 23.94 -2.33
N GLY A 98 -2.77 25.24 -2.18
CA GLY A 98 -1.49 25.72 -1.61
C GLY A 98 -1.39 25.67 -0.07
N ARG A 99 -2.43 25.24 0.65
CA ARG A 99 -2.45 25.22 2.12
C ARG A 99 -1.35 24.30 2.71
N SER A 100 -0.74 24.77 3.79
CA SER A 100 0.22 23.98 4.59
C SER A 100 -0.48 22.96 5.48
N GLU A 101 -1.76 23.17 5.77
CA GLU A 101 -2.55 22.30 6.61
C GLU A 101 -2.76 20.91 5.98
N PRO A 102 -3.03 19.89 6.81
CA PRO A 102 -3.49 18.59 6.35
C PRO A 102 -4.73 18.70 5.46
N ASN A 103 -4.93 17.70 4.60
CA ASN A 103 -6.17 17.55 3.84
C ASN A 103 -7.37 17.44 4.81
N PRO A 104 -8.45 18.21 4.62
CA PRO A 104 -9.65 18.12 5.47
C PRO A 104 -10.28 16.73 5.51
N SER A 105 -10.14 15.95 4.44
CA SER A 105 -10.60 14.55 4.40
C SER A 105 -9.41 13.62 4.19
N VAL A 106 -9.29 12.62 5.07
CA VAL A 106 -8.27 11.56 4.94
C VAL A 106 -8.70 10.59 3.86
N LEU A 107 -7.86 10.38 2.85
CA LEU A 107 -8.13 9.46 1.75
C LEU A 107 -7.71 8.04 2.13
N VAL A 108 -8.40 7.46 3.11
CA VAL A 108 -8.04 6.16 3.71
C VAL A 108 -7.91 5.07 2.66
N GLY A 109 -6.81 4.32 2.72
CA GLY A 109 -6.51 3.21 1.82
C GLY A 109 -5.92 3.62 0.48
N ALA A 110 -5.70 4.92 0.22
CA ALA A 110 -5.03 5.35 -1.00
C ALA A 110 -3.52 5.09 -0.95
N LEU A 111 -2.98 4.49 -2.00
CA LEU A 111 -1.53 4.37 -2.22
C LEU A 111 -1.01 5.60 -2.99
N VAL A 112 -0.15 6.39 -2.34
CA VAL A 112 0.49 7.54 -2.97
C VAL A 112 1.61 7.12 -3.94
N GLY A 113 2.12 8.06 -4.74
CA GLY A 113 3.27 7.85 -5.63
C GLY A 113 4.52 7.30 -4.92
N GLY A 114 4.76 7.72 -3.66
CA GLY A 114 5.84 7.23 -2.81
C GLY A 114 7.16 7.98 -2.98
N PRO A 115 8.26 7.46 -2.41
CA PRO A 115 9.54 8.15 -2.33
C PRO A 115 10.27 8.17 -3.68
N ASP A 116 11.34 8.95 -3.75
CA ASP A 116 12.29 8.92 -4.85
C ASP A 116 13.28 7.73 -4.74
N HIS A 117 14.26 7.70 -5.64
CA HIS A 117 15.29 6.65 -5.69
C HIS A 117 16.27 6.65 -4.50
N ARG A 118 16.18 7.63 -3.59
CA ARG A 118 16.99 7.74 -2.36
C ARG A 118 16.14 7.53 -1.10
N ASP A 119 14.94 6.95 -1.27
CA ASP A 119 13.95 6.77 -0.21
C ASP A 119 13.43 8.09 0.39
N GLU A 120 13.64 9.23 -0.27
CA GLU A 120 13.18 10.54 0.22
C GLU A 120 11.73 10.80 -0.21
N PHE A 121 10.88 11.17 0.76
CA PHE A 121 9.48 11.51 0.52
C PHE A 121 9.14 12.89 1.09
N VAL A 122 8.55 13.75 0.26
CA VAL A 122 8.12 15.09 0.65
C VAL A 122 6.61 15.21 0.55
N ASP A 123 5.93 15.22 1.71
CA ASP A 123 4.47 15.33 1.83
C ASP A 123 3.95 16.74 1.51
N ARG A 124 3.89 17.04 0.22
CA ARG A 124 3.36 18.27 -0.33
C ARG A 124 2.35 17.99 -1.43
N ARG A 125 1.24 18.71 -1.38
CA ARG A 125 0.17 18.62 -2.38
C ARG A 125 0.63 18.95 -3.79
N ASP A 126 1.59 19.85 -3.96
CA ASP A 126 2.12 20.20 -5.29
C ASP A 126 3.21 19.24 -5.78
N ASN A 127 3.71 18.36 -4.92
CA ASN A 127 4.59 17.26 -5.28
C ASN A 127 3.78 16.05 -5.80
N TYR A 128 3.01 16.26 -6.87
CA TYR A 128 2.11 15.25 -7.43
C TYR A 128 2.86 13.96 -7.81
N VAL A 129 4.15 14.02 -8.15
CA VAL A 129 4.95 12.82 -8.45
C VAL A 129 4.95 11.83 -7.27
N GLN A 130 5.09 12.34 -6.05
CA GLN A 130 5.16 11.50 -4.85
C GLN A 130 3.81 11.38 -4.14
N THR A 131 2.96 12.41 -4.17
CA THR A 131 1.75 12.47 -3.35
C THR A 131 0.45 12.19 -4.11
N GLU A 132 0.48 11.94 -5.43
CA GLU A 132 -0.71 11.56 -6.19
C GLU A 132 -1.23 10.19 -5.75
N ALA A 133 -2.55 10.13 -5.52
CA ALA A 133 -3.28 8.91 -5.20
C ALA A 133 -4.13 8.50 -6.40
N CYS A 134 -3.87 7.31 -6.94
CA CYS A 134 -4.56 6.80 -8.12
C CYS A 134 -5.14 5.40 -7.89
N THR A 135 -6.21 5.10 -8.63
CA THR A 135 -6.86 3.77 -8.59
C THR A 135 -5.91 2.66 -9.01
N TYR A 136 -5.12 2.87 -10.06
CA TYR A 136 -4.17 1.88 -10.57
C TYR A 136 -2.99 1.62 -9.62
N ASN A 137 -2.66 2.55 -8.71
CA ASN A 137 -1.67 2.31 -7.65
C ASN A 137 -2.24 1.35 -6.61
N THR A 138 -3.50 1.57 -6.24
CA THR A 138 -4.15 0.95 -5.08
C THR A 138 -4.79 -0.39 -5.42
N ALA A 139 -5.37 -0.53 -6.61
CA ALA A 139 -6.12 -1.72 -7.02
C ALA A 139 -5.33 -3.04 -6.90
N PRO A 140 -4.04 -3.12 -7.31
CA PRO A 140 -3.27 -4.36 -7.17
C PRO A 140 -3.10 -4.81 -5.70
N LEU A 141 -3.02 -3.85 -4.77
CA LEU A 141 -2.82 -4.16 -3.35
C LEU A 141 -4.00 -4.92 -2.74
N VAL A 142 -5.22 -4.72 -3.26
CA VAL A 142 -6.41 -5.46 -2.78
C VAL A 142 -6.19 -6.97 -2.90
N GLY A 143 -5.66 -7.43 -4.04
CA GLY A 143 -5.38 -8.84 -4.26
C GLY A 143 -4.24 -9.36 -3.40
N VAL A 144 -3.18 -8.56 -3.24
CA VAL A 144 -2.04 -8.95 -2.38
C VAL A 144 -2.46 -9.05 -0.93
N PHE A 145 -3.17 -8.07 -0.40
CA PHE A 145 -3.66 -8.10 0.98
C PHE A 145 -4.62 -9.25 1.24
N ALA A 146 -5.54 -9.53 0.31
CA ALA A 146 -6.43 -10.69 0.44
C ALA A 146 -5.64 -11.99 0.58
N ARG A 147 -4.59 -12.17 -0.21
CA ARG A 147 -3.75 -13.37 -0.15
C ARG A 147 -2.92 -13.45 1.13
N LEU A 148 -2.34 -12.34 1.59
CA LEU A 148 -1.57 -12.30 2.83
C LEU A 148 -2.45 -12.57 4.06
N ILE A 149 -3.67 -12.04 4.08
CA ILE A 149 -4.66 -12.30 5.15
C ILE A 149 -5.04 -13.79 5.18
N GLU A 150 -5.30 -14.41 4.01
CA GLU A 150 -5.59 -15.84 3.93
C GLU A 150 -4.45 -16.69 4.52
N LEU A 151 -3.19 -16.35 4.21
CA LEU A 151 -2.03 -17.04 4.76
C LEU A 151 -1.90 -16.88 6.28
N GLU A 152 -2.17 -15.69 6.80
CA GLU A 152 -2.13 -15.44 8.24
C GLU A 152 -3.22 -16.23 8.97
N GLN A 153 -4.43 -16.29 8.40
CA GLN A 153 -5.53 -17.12 8.93
C GLN A 153 -5.17 -18.60 8.95
N GLN A 154 -4.59 -19.14 7.86
CA GLN A 154 -4.14 -20.53 7.79
C GLN A 154 -3.10 -20.86 8.87
N LYS A 155 -2.13 -19.97 9.10
CA LYS A 155 -1.11 -20.17 10.15
C LYS A 155 -1.72 -20.18 11.56
N LEU A 156 -2.65 -19.28 11.84
CA LEU A 156 -3.33 -19.21 13.13
C LEU A 156 -4.16 -20.48 13.40
N GLU A 157 -4.82 -21.03 12.37
CA GLU A 157 -5.56 -22.29 12.48
C GLU A 157 -4.62 -23.48 12.75
N GLU A 158 -3.47 -23.56 12.07
CA GLU A 158 -2.46 -24.60 12.32
C GLU A 158 -1.86 -24.52 13.73
N GLU A 159 -1.56 -23.31 14.22
CA GLU A 159 -1.08 -23.09 15.58
C GLU A 159 -2.11 -23.52 16.63
N ASP A 160 -3.38 -23.16 16.46
CA ASP A 160 -4.46 -23.55 17.38
C ASP A 160 -4.65 -25.08 17.42
N VAL A 161 -4.63 -25.74 16.26
CA VAL A 161 -4.66 -27.21 16.18
C VAL A 161 -3.46 -27.83 16.89
N SER A 162 -2.26 -27.25 16.75
CA SER A 162 -1.05 -27.73 17.42
C SER A 162 -1.14 -27.60 18.95
N LEU A 163 -1.71 -26.49 19.46
CA LEU A 163 -1.95 -26.27 20.88
C LEU A 163 -2.96 -27.28 21.42
N VAL A 164 -4.10 -27.47 20.74
CA VAL A 164 -5.11 -28.46 21.12
C VAL A 164 -4.53 -29.89 21.12
N ALA A 165 -3.67 -30.23 20.16
CA ALA A 165 -2.99 -31.53 20.12
C ALA A 165 -2.00 -31.71 21.29
N THR A 166 -1.37 -30.63 21.75
CA THR A 166 -0.45 -30.64 22.90
C THR A 166 -1.18 -30.76 24.23
N TYR A 167 -2.37 -30.16 24.37
CA TYR A 167 -3.22 -30.27 25.57
C TYR A 167 -3.88 -31.66 25.75
N LYS A 168 -3.93 -32.50 24.71
CA LYS A 168 -4.53 -33.84 24.76
C LYS A 168 -3.55 -34.97 25.12
N ARG A 169 -2.36 -34.66 25.67
CA ARG A 169 -1.39 -35.64 26.18
C ARG A 169 -1.26 -35.60 27.69
#